data_AF-A0A1F7BMW1-F1
#
_entry.id   AF-A0A1F7BMW1-F1
#
_cell.length_a   1.000
_cell.length_b   1.000
_cell.length_c   1.000
_cell.angle_alpha   90.00
_cell.angle_beta   90.00
_cell.angle_gamma   90.00
#
_symmetry.space_group_name_H-M   'P 1'
#
loop_
_entity.id
_entity.type
_entity.pdbx_description
1 polymer ?
#
loop_
_entity_poly.entity_id
_entity_poly.type
_entity_poly.pdbx_seq_one_letter_code
_entity_poly.pdbx_strand_id
1 'polypeptide(L)'
;MNQLIAHSTIMLMVCIGTLIIILAILILLHQNRNATKGYQLRQLERERSQLLLEEEVLRMHVAGAQSLEEIQEDKRIQAMIPPKYTGYAEEKNAVAMTKE
;
A
#
# COMPACT_ATOMS: atom_id res chain seq x y z
N MET A 1 -43.08 -44.27 -35.02
CA MET A 1 -42.63 -42.88 -35.23
C MET A 1 -42.62 -42.08 -33.93
N ASN A 2 -43.74 -41.95 -33.20
CA ASN A 2 -43.85 -41.09 -32.00
C ASN A 2 -42.93 -41.48 -30.83
N GLN A 3 -42.71 -42.77 -30.57
CA GLN A 3 -41.78 -43.21 -29.51
C GLN A 3 -40.32 -42.85 -29.81
N LEU A 4 -39.90 -42.95 -31.07
CA LEU A 4 -38.54 -42.63 -31.50
C LEU A 4 -38.24 -41.13 -31.36
N ILE A 5 -39.24 -40.29 -31.66
CA ILE A 5 -39.18 -38.84 -31.45
C ILE A 5 -39.10 -38.51 -29.95
N ALA A 6 -39.89 -39.18 -29.12
CA ALA A 6 -39.86 -38.98 -27.67
C ALA A 6 -38.52 -39.39 -27.02
N HIS A 7 -37.91 -40.49 -27.46
CA HIS A 7 -36.59 -40.88 -26.95
C HIS A 7 -35.49 -39.90 -27.37
N SER A 8 -35.56 -39.37 -28.60
CA SER A 8 -34.63 -38.35 -29.08
C SER A 8 -34.75 -37.04 -28.30
N THR A 9 -35.97 -36.57 -28.01
CA THR A 9 -36.18 -35.35 -27.23
C THR A 9 -35.76 -35.51 -25.77
N ILE A 10 -35.97 -36.69 -25.17
CA ILE A 10 -35.49 -36.98 -23.80
C ILE A 10 -33.96 -36.97 -23.75
N MET A 11 -33.28 -37.63 -24.71
CA MET A 11 -31.81 -37.59 -24.80
C MET A 11 -31.27 -36.17 -24.96
N LEU A 12 -31.93 -35.36 -25.79
CA LEU A 12 -31.54 -33.96 -26.02
C LEU A 12 -31.72 -33.11 -24.75
N MET A 13 -32.83 -33.28 -24.02
CA MET A 13 -33.06 -32.62 -22.73
C MET A 13 -32.01 -32.99 -21.69
N VAL A 14 -31.63 -34.26 -21.62
CA VAL A 14 -30.56 -34.73 -20.71
C VAL A 14 -29.22 -34.11 -21.09
N CYS A 15 -28.84 -34.11 -22.36
CA CYS A 15 -27.60 -33.48 -22.83
C CYS A 15 -27.54 -31.98 -22.54
N ILE A 16 -28.65 -31.25 -22.74
CA ILE A 16 -28.69 -29.82 -22.41
C ILE A 16 -28.59 -29.62 -20.89
N GLY A 17 -29.31 -30.42 -20.10
CA GLY A 17 -29.25 -30.37 -18.64
C GLY A 17 -27.83 -30.62 -18.11
N THR A 18 -27.13 -31.63 -18.63
CA THR A 18 -25.75 -31.93 -18.21
C THR A 18 -24.78 -30.82 -18.62
N LEU A 19 -24.92 -30.25 -19.82
CA LEU A 19 -24.12 -29.11 -20.26
C LEU A 19 -24.31 -27.89 -19.35
N ILE A 20 -25.55 -27.57 -18.97
CA ILE A 20 -25.85 -26.47 -18.06
C ILE A 20 -25.20 -26.70 -16.69
N ILE A 21 -25.29 -27.92 -16.15
CA ILE A 21 -24.68 -28.27 -14.85
C ILE A 21 -23.16 -28.15 -14.91
N ILE A 22 -22.53 -28.65 -15.97
CA ILE A 22 -21.08 -28.55 -16.17
C ILE A 22 -20.65 -27.08 -16.25
N LEU A 23 -21.36 -26.26 -17.03
CA LEU A 23 -21.11 -24.82 -17.13
C LEU A 23 -21.27 -24.12 -15.78
N ALA A 24 -22.30 -24.44 -15.01
CA ALA A 24 -22.54 -23.86 -13.69
C ALA A 24 -21.37 -24.18 -12.73
N ILE A 25 -20.90 -25.43 -12.69
CA ILE A 25 -19.76 -25.84 -11.88
C ILE A 25 -18.49 -25.10 -12.34
N LEU A 26 -18.25 -25.00 -13.65
CA LEU A 26 -17.08 -24.32 -14.20
C LEU A 26 -17.06 -22.83 -13.83
N ILE A 27 -18.22 -22.16 -13.93
CA ILE A 27 -18.38 -20.76 -13.53
C ILE A 27 -18.14 -20.59 -12.03
N LEU A 28 -18.69 -21.47 -11.18
CA LEU A 28 -18.45 -21.44 -9.73
C LEU A 28 -16.97 -21.63 -9.39
N LEU A 29 -16.27 -22.55 -10.05
CA LEU A 29 -14.84 -22.74 -9.85
C LEU A 29 -14.03 -21.53 -10.31
N HIS A 30 -14.39 -20.93 -11.45
CA HIS A 30 -13.73 -19.73 -11.96
C HIS A 30 -13.92 -18.54 -11.01
N GLN A 31 -15.14 -18.30 -10.56
CA GLN A 31 -15.46 -17.24 -9.59
C GLN A 31 -14.75 -17.45 -8.26
N ASN A 32 -14.75 -18.68 -7.71
CA ASN A 32 -14.00 -18.98 -6.49
C ASN A 32 -12.49 -18.77 -6.66
N ARG A 33 -11.90 -19.21 -7.79
CA ARG A 33 -10.47 -18.96 -8.05
C ARG A 33 -10.16 -17.47 -8.20
N ASN A 34 -11.04 -16.70 -8.84
CA ASN A 34 -10.85 -15.26 -8.96
C ASN A 34 -11.01 -14.55 -7.62
N ALA A 35 -11.96 -14.96 -6.78
CA ALA A 35 -12.11 -14.44 -5.43
C ALA A 35 -10.84 -14.71 -4.60
N THR A 36 -10.34 -15.95 -4.58
CA THR A 36 -9.11 -16.31 -3.86
C THR A 36 -7.91 -15.52 -4.36
N LYS A 37 -7.73 -15.37 -5.68
CA LYS A 37 -6.66 -14.53 -6.25
C LYS A 37 -6.81 -13.06 -5.87
N GLY A 38 -8.02 -12.54 -5.81
CA GLY A 38 -8.30 -11.17 -5.36
C GLY A 38 -7.91 -10.94 -3.89
N TYR A 39 -8.22 -11.90 -3.02
CA TYR A 39 -7.79 -11.83 -1.61
C TYR A 39 -6.27 -11.88 -1.46
N GLN A 40 -5.59 -12.78 -2.20
CA GLN A 40 -4.13 -12.87 -2.20
C GLN A 40 -3.48 -11.59 -2.70
N LEU A 41 -3.99 -11.00 -3.78
CA LEU A 41 -3.49 -9.74 -4.31
C LEU A 41 -3.63 -8.61 -3.29
N ARG A 42 -4.80 -8.50 -2.66
CA ARG A 42 -5.07 -7.45 -1.67
C ARG A 42 -4.23 -7.60 -0.41
N GLN A 43 -3.88 -8.83 -0.03
CA GLN A 43 -2.93 -9.08 1.05
C GLN A 43 -1.53 -8.62 0.65
N LEU A 44 -1.08 -9.00 -0.55
CA LEU A 44 0.23 -8.60 -1.08
C LEU A 44 0.36 -7.07 -1.19
N GLU A 45 -0.70 -6.38 -1.63
CA GLU A 45 -0.75 -4.92 -1.69
C GLU A 45 -0.62 -4.28 -0.29
N ARG A 46 -1.26 -4.86 0.73
CA ARG A 46 -1.13 -4.38 2.12
C ARG A 46 0.29 -4.57 2.65
N GLU A 47 0.87 -5.75 2.46
CA GLU A 47 2.25 -6.02 2.85
C GLU A 47 3.22 -5.06 2.15
N ARG A 48 3.04 -4.85 0.84
CA ARG A 48 3.84 -3.90 0.06
C ARG A 48 3.70 -2.46 0.59
N SER A 49 2.50 -2.01 0.93
CA SER A 49 2.29 -0.68 1.51
C SER A 49 2.95 -0.53 2.89
N GLN A 50 2.94 -1.58 3.72
CA GLN A 50 3.61 -1.56 5.02
C GLN A 50 5.13 -1.47 4.87
N LEU A 51 5.71 -2.29 3.98
CA LEU A 51 7.14 -2.28 3.73
C LEU A 51 7.64 -0.93 3.20
N LEU A 52 6.87 -0.28 2.32
CA LEU A 52 7.22 1.05 1.81
C LEU A 52 7.17 2.13 2.89
N LEU A 53 6.19 2.06 3.79
CA LEU A 53 6.11 2.98 4.93
C LEU A 53 7.33 2.81 5.85
N GLU A 54 7.69 1.56 6.14
CA GLU A 54 8.87 1.24 6.95
C GLU A 54 10.16 1.74 6.28
N GLU A 55 10.31 1.55 4.97
CA GLU A 55 11.43 2.08 4.20
C GLU A 55 11.50 3.62 4.31
N GLU A 56 10.39 4.32 4.14
CA GLU A 56 10.33 5.79 4.21
C GLU A 56 10.77 6.30 5.59
N VAL A 57 10.27 5.70 6.66
CA VAL A 57 10.65 6.03 8.04
C VAL A 57 12.15 5.78 8.25
N LEU A 58 12.65 4.64 7.80
CA LEU A 58 14.07 4.30 7.93
C LEU A 58 14.96 5.30 7.16
N ARG A 59 14.54 5.69 5.96
CA ARG A 59 15.25 6.67 5.13
C ARG A 59 15.28 8.05 5.78
N MET A 60 14.19 8.45 6.43
CA MET A 60 14.13 9.68 7.21
C MET A 60 15.12 9.64 8.38
N HIS A 61 15.19 8.52 9.12
CA HIS A 61 16.15 8.37 10.21
C HIS A 61 17.61 8.43 9.73
N VAL A 62 17.92 7.77 8.60
CA VAL A 62 19.25 7.84 7.99
C VAL A 62 19.59 9.26 7.58
N ALA A 63 18.69 9.99 6.92
CA ALA A 63 18.91 11.38 6.55
C ALA A 63 19.13 12.27 7.78
N GLY A 64 18.36 12.07 8.85
CA GLY A 64 18.56 12.80 10.11
C GLY A 64 19.92 12.53 10.75
N ALA A 65 20.38 11.28 10.75
CA ALA A 65 21.71 10.92 11.24
C ALA A 65 22.81 11.55 10.38
N GLN A 66 22.69 11.49 9.05
CA GLN A 66 23.64 12.11 8.12
C GLN A 66 23.70 13.62 8.27
N SER A 67 22.56 14.31 8.39
CA SER A 67 22.55 15.76 8.63
C SER A 67 23.18 16.12 9.97
N LEU A 68 22.98 15.30 11.02
CA LEU A 68 23.61 15.54 12.31
C LEU A 68 25.12 15.33 12.26
N GLU A 69 25.57 14.30 11.55
CA GLU A 69 27.00 14.04 11.28
C GLU A 69 27.63 15.20 10.51
N GLU A 70 26.98 15.67 9.44
CA GLU A 70 27.43 16.82 8.64
C GLU A 70 27.54 18.10 9.49
N ILE A 71 26.58 18.36 10.39
CA ILE A 71 26.63 19.50 11.32
C ILE A 71 27.77 19.35 12.34
N GLN A 72 28.01 18.14 12.87
CA GLN A 72 29.10 17.89 13.82
C GLN A 72 30.48 18.04 13.17
N GLU A 73 30.61 17.71 11.89
CA GLU A 73 31.85 17.85 11.14
C GLU A 73 32.14 19.30 10.68
N ASP A 74 31.15 20.21 10.77
CA ASP A 74 31.36 21.61 10.44
C ASP A 74 32.32 22.29 11.44
N LYS A 75 33.46 22.74 10.92
CA LYS A 75 34.52 23.44 11.68
C LYS A 75 34.01 24.68 12.42
N ARG A 76 32.97 25.35 11.92
CA ARG A 76 32.35 26.53 12.54
C ARG A 76 31.55 26.13 13.78
N ILE A 77 30.86 24.99 13.74
CA ILE A 77 30.11 24.42 14.87
C ILE A 77 31.09 23.90 15.93
N GLN A 78 32.16 23.21 15.53
CA GLN A 78 33.19 22.73 16.47
C GLN A 78 33.92 23.87 17.20
N ALA A 79 34.05 25.03 16.57
CA ALA A 79 34.63 26.23 17.17
C ALA A 79 33.62 27.05 18.00
N MET A 80 32.35 26.63 18.08
CA MET A 80 31.30 27.37 18.78
C MET A 80 31.44 27.19 20.29
N ILE A 81 31.54 28.31 21.00
CA ILE A 81 31.61 28.36 22.46
C ILE A 81 30.21 28.54 23.07
N PRO A 82 29.88 27.86 24.18
CA PRO A 82 28.58 27.99 24.83
C PRO A 82 28.37 29.44 25.32
N PRO A 83 27.21 30.04 25.05
CA PRO A 83 26.95 31.43 25.42
C PRO A 83 26.89 31.58 26.95
N LYS A 84 27.69 32.50 27.50
CA LYS A 84 27.74 32.78 28.95
C LYS A 84 26.45 33.41 29.52
N TYR A 85 25.65 34.06 28.68
CA TYR A 85 24.40 34.70 29.05
C TYR A 85 23.38 34.51 27.91
N THR A 86 22.29 33.80 28.18
CA THR A 86 21.15 33.69 27.25
C THR A 86 20.10 34.73 27.64
N GLY A 87 20.04 35.84 26.89
CA GLY A 87 18.98 36.83 27.04
C GLY A 87 17.73 36.37 26.30
N TYR A 88 16.65 36.09 27.01
CA TYR A 88 15.35 35.83 26.40
C TYR A 88 14.67 37.17 26.13
N ALA A 89 14.23 37.39 24.89
CA ALA A 89 13.43 38.56 24.57
C ALA A 89 12.03 38.40 25.19
N GLU A 90 11.63 39.32 26.07
CA GLU A 90 10.22 39.43 26.44
C GLU A 90 9.39 39.83 25.22
N GLU A 91 8.24 39.19 25.08
CA GLU A 91 7.33 39.07 23.93
C GLU A 91 6.83 40.38 23.28
N LYS A 92 7.30 41.56 23.72
CA LYS A 92 6.69 42.85 23.35
C LYS A 92 7.28 43.54 22.12
N ASN A 93 8.43 43.11 21.60
CA ASN A 93 8.97 43.71 20.38
C ASN A 93 9.47 42.64 19.41
N ALA A 94 8.80 42.54 18.26
CA ALA A 94 9.26 41.75 17.12
C ALA A 94 10.63 42.27 16.66
N VAL A 95 11.68 41.49 16.88
CA VAL A 95 13.06 41.85 16.53
C VAL A 95 13.33 41.73 15.01
N ALA A 96 12.38 41.16 14.26
CA ALA A 96 12.51 40.89 12.83
C ALA A 96 11.71 41.87 11.95
N MET A 97 11.81 43.18 12.20
CA MET A 97 11.32 44.17 11.24
C MET A 97 12.25 45.39 11.15
N THR A 98 13.45 45.20 10.61
CA THR A 98 14.20 46.28 9.96
C THR A 98 13.86 46.26 8.48
N LYS A 99 13.08 47.27 8.09
CA LYS A 99 12.70 47.62 6.73
C LYS A 99 13.77 48.58 6.19
N GLU A 100 14.30 48.25 5.01
CA GLU A 100 15.14 49.07 4.10
C GLU A 100 16.49 49.62 4.61
#